data_AF-A0A8D2H9K1-F1
#
_entry.id   AF-A0A8D2H9K1-F1
#
_cell.length_a   1.000
_cell.length_b   1.000
_cell.length_c   1.000
_cell.angle_alpha   90.00
_cell.angle_beta   90.00
_cell.angle_gamma   90.00
#
_symmetry.space_group_name_H-M   'P 1'
#
loop_
_entity.id
_entity.type
_entity.pdbx_description
1 polymer ?
#
loop_
_entity_poly.entity_id
_entity_poly.type
_entity_poly.pdbx_seq_one_letter_code
_entity_poly.pdbx_strand_id
1 'polypeptide(L)'
;MKTVLLLLVILAVAMGPAQGLRCHVCSSSTNCKQPQTCPASSHYCRTMTTVEPLSGNLVRKECAESCRPDNSQQGQVSSGVQSTQCCQEDLCNEQLHSSAPARTLLRGATLGLLLALGLLASVAPSL
;
A
#
# COMPACT_ATOMS: atom_id res chain seq x y z
N MET A 1 -31.75 -31.72 -11.12
CA MET A 1 -30.33 -31.85 -11.53
C MET A 1 -29.87 -30.74 -12.48
N LYS A 2 -30.62 -30.44 -13.56
CA LYS A 2 -30.28 -29.40 -14.54
C LYS A 2 -30.22 -27.96 -13.99
N THR A 3 -31.09 -27.64 -13.04
CA THR A 3 -31.15 -26.33 -12.37
C THR A 3 -29.94 -26.06 -11.48
N VAL A 4 -29.46 -27.09 -10.77
CA VAL A 4 -28.26 -27.02 -9.92
C VAL A 4 -27.02 -26.80 -10.77
N LEU A 5 -26.92 -27.48 -11.92
CA LEU A 5 -25.82 -27.31 -12.86
C LEU A 5 -25.77 -25.86 -13.42
N LEU A 6 -26.92 -25.32 -13.80
CA LEU A 6 -27.02 -23.94 -14.29
C LEU A 6 -26.61 -22.92 -13.22
N LEU A 7 -27.05 -23.10 -11.97
CA LEU A 7 -26.65 -22.26 -10.85
C LEU A 7 -25.14 -22.29 -10.60
N LEU A 8 -24.51 -23.47 -10.66
CA LEU A 8 -23.06 -23.63 -10.49
C LEU A 8 -22.26 -22.92 -11.61
N VAL A 9 -22.70 -23.03 -12.87
CA VAL A 9 -22.05 -22.36 -14.00
C VAL A 9 -22.17 -20.85 -13.88
N ILE A 10 -23.34 -20.33 -13.47
CA ILE A 10 -23.55 -18.88 -13.25
C ILE A 10 -22.64 -18.38 -12.12
N LEU A 11 -22.54 -19.12 -11.02
CA LEU A 11 -21.64 -18.76 -9.92
C LEU A 11 -20.18 -18.72 -10.39
N ALA A 12 -19.72 -19.76 -11.09
CA ALA A 12 -18.34 -19.86 -11.57
C ALA A 12 -17.95 -18.74 -12.55
N VAL A 13 -18.89 -18.23 -13.36
CA VAL A 13 -18.67 -17.08 -14.25
C VAL A 13 -18.66 -15.76 -13.49
N ALA A 14 -19.45 -15.63 -12.42
CA ALA A 14 -19.48 -14.44 -11.58
C ALA A 14 -18.20 -14.28 -10.73
N MET A 15 -17.58 -15.39 -10.33
CA MET A 15 -16.23 -15.39 -9.78
C MET A 15 -15.25 -15.32 -10.97
N GLY A 16 -14.97 -14.09 -11.41
CA GLY A 16 -13.90 -13.84 -12.37
C GLY A 16 -12.56 -14.48 -11.93
N PRO A 17 -11.55 -14.52 -12.82
CA PRO A 17 -10.26 -15.12 -12.47
C PRO A 17 -9.74 -14.46 -11.18
N ALA A 18 -9.42 -15.27 -10.17
CA ALA A 18 -8.72 -14.82 -8.97
C ALA A 18 -7.29 -14.42 -9.39
N GLN A 19 -7.17 -13.24 -9.99
CA GLN A 19 -5.89 -12.64 -10.33
C GLN A 19 -5.19 -12.39 -9.00
N GLY A 20 -4.01 -12.97 -8.83
CA GLY A 20 -3.17 -12.71 -7.67
C GLY A 20 -2.77 -11.24 -7.63
N LEU A 21 -2.59 -10.72 -6.42
CA LEU A 21 -2.08 -9.38 -6.17
C LEU A 21 -0.84 -9.10 -7.03
N ARG A 22 -0.72 -7.93 -7.63
CA ARG A 22 0.51 -7.52 -8.32
C ARG A 22 1.37 -6.72 -7.36
N CYS A 23 2.66 -7.04 -7.29
CA CYS A 23 3.62 -6.29 -6.47
C CYS A 23 4.90 -6.03 -7.27
N HIS A 24 5.69 -5.05 -6.83
CA HIS A 24 7.09 -5.00 -7.23
C HIS A 24 7.90 -6.05 -6.46
N VAL A 25 8.71 -6.85 -7.15
CA VAL A 25 9.54 -7.92 -6.57
C VAL A 25 10.99 -7.77 -7.02
N CYS A 26 11.88 -7.35 -6.12
CA CYS A 26 13.26 -7.02 -6.44
C CYS A 26 14.15 -6.86 -5.19
N SER A 27 15.46 -6.87 -5.40
CA SER A 27 16.48 -6.56 -4.39
C SER A 27 17.50 -5.60 -5.00
N SER A 28 17.66 -4.42 -4.42
CA SER A 28 18.54 -3.35 -4.93
C SER A 28 19.02 -2.45 -3.80
N SER A 29 20.07 -1.66 -4.03
CA SER A 29 20.52 -0.64 -3.07
C SER A 29 19.61 0.60 -3.02
N THR A 30 18.71 0.74 -3.98
CA THR A 30 17.78 1.87 -4.13
C THR A 30 16.36 1.39 -4.43
N ASN A 31 15.40 2.33 -4.51
CA ASN A 31 14.02 2.00 -4.87
C ASN A 31 13.97 1.28 -6.23
N CYS A 32 13.57 0.01 -6.23
CA CYS A 32 13.43 -0.80 -7.42
C CYS A 32 11.97 -1.03 -7.79
N LYS A 33 11.69 -1.16 -9.09
CA LYS A 33 10.34 -1.33 -9.66
C LYS A 33 10.35 -2.48 -10.66
N GLN A 34 9.90 -3.66 -10.20
CA GLN A 34 9.78 -4.84 -11.05
C GLN A 34 8.41 -5.50 -10.85
N PRO A 35 7.36 -5.06 -11.56
CA PRO A 35 6.01 -5.59 -11.41
C PRO A 35 5.95 -7.09 -11.70
N GLN A 36 5.34 -7.87 -10.80
CA GLN A 36 5.08 -9.29 -10.96
C GLN A 36 3.71 -9.66 -10.37
N THR A 37 3.06 -10.67 -10.94
CA THR A 37 1.86 -11.28 -10.35
C THR A 37 2.28 -12.20 -9.21
N CYS A 38 1.75 -11.99 -8.01
CA CYS A 38 2.04 -12.81 -6.85
C CYS A 38 1.28 -14.14 -6.88
N PRO A 39 1.77 -15.16 -6.13
CA PRO A 39 0.99 -16.37 -5.86
C PRO A 39 -0.36 -16.03 -5.22
N ALA A 40 -1.38 -16.86 -5.46
CA ALA A 40 -2.72 -16.64 -4.91
C ALA A 40 -2.79 -16.64 -3.37
N SER A 41 -1.79 -17.25 -2.70
CA SER A 41 -1.66 -17.23 -1.23
C SER A 41 -1.06 -15.93 -0.69
N SER A 42 -0.47 -15.10 -1.54
CA SER A 42 0.15 -13.84 -1.14
C SER A 42 -0.88 -12.72 -1.17
N HIS A 43 -1.12 -12.14 0.00
CA HIS A 43 -2.12 -11.08 0.20
C HIS A 43 -1.49 -9.72 0.48
N TYR A 44 -0.15 -9.64 0.54
CA TYR A 44 0.58 -8.43 0.87
C TYR A 44 1.75 -8.20 -0.08
N CYS A 45 1.96 -6.94 -0.47
CA CYS A 45 3.25 -6.47 -0.94
C CYS A 45 4.08 -6.04 0.28
N ARG A 46 5.26 -6.64 0.45
CA ARG A 46 6.20 -6.32 1.52
C ARG A 46 7.39 -5.55 0.96
N THR A 47 7.77 -4.47 1.64
CA THR A 47 9.02 -3.73 1.40
C THR A 47 9.85 -3.73 2.67
N MET A 48 11.07 -4.25 2.59
CA MET A 48 12.05 -4.22 3.66
C MET A 48 13.18 -3.29 3.24
N THR A 49 13.48 -2.31 4.06
CA THR A 49 14.59 -1.36 3.85
C THR A 49 15.57 -1.52 5.00
N THR A 50 16.83 -1.80 4.68
CA THR A 50 17.93 -1.86 5.63
C THR A 50 18.91 -0.74 5.29
N VAL A 51 19.27 0.06 6.27
CA VAL A 51 20.24 1.15 6.17
C VAL A 51 21.42 0.78 7.04
N GLU A 52 22.51 0.32 6.43
CA GLU A 52 23.74 -0.07 7.13
C GLU A 52 24.85 0.92 6.78
N PRO A 53 25.51 1.59 7.76
CA PRO A 53 26.53 2.61 7.49
C PRO A 53 27.73 2.10 6.67
N LEU A 54 28.10 0.82 6.85
CA LEU A 54 29.32 0.24 6.25
C LEU A 54 29.04 -0.57 5.00
N SER A 55 27.94 -1.34 4.97
CA SER A 55 27.60 -2.24 3.86
C SER A 55 26.67 -1.59 2.83
N GLY A 56 26.16 -0.39 3.12
CA GLY A 56 25.24 0.33 2.25
C GLY A 56 23.78 -0.05 2.47
N ASN A 57 22.91 0.62 1.73
CA ASN A 57 21.47 0.43 1.84
C ASN A 57 21.02 -0.79 1.03
N LEU A 58 19.97 -1.45 1.50
CA LEU A 58 19.30 -2.54 0.81
C LEU A 58 17.78 -2.34 0.86
N VAL A 59 17.15 -2.39 -0.30
CA VAL A 59 15.71 -2.43 -0.50
C VAL A 59 15.35 -3.78 -1.08
N ARG A 60 14.52 -4.52 -0.36
CA ARG A 60 13.94 -5.78 -0.79
C ARG A 60 12.43 -5.65 -0.86
N LYS A 61 11.87 -5.98 -2.01
CA LYS A 61 10.42 -6.01 -2.26
C LYS A 61 9.99 -7.40 -2.65
N GLU A 62 8.90 -7.89 -2.10
CA GLU A 62 8.41 -9.23 -2.35
C GLU A 62 6.91 -9.38 -2.08
N CYS A 63 6.34 -10.45 -2.60
CA CYS A 63 5.00 -10.93 -2.24
C CYS A 63 5.08 -11.68 -0.90
N ALA A 64 4.10 -11.49 -0.03
CA ALA A 64 4.04 -12.18 1.26
C ALA A 64 2.62 -12.66 1.60
N GLU A 65 2.53 -13.84 2.19
CA GLU A 65 1.25 -14.38 2.73
C GLU A 65 0.84 -13.67 4.02
N SER A 66 1.84 -13.30 4.84
CA SER A 66 1.67 -12.50 6.04
C SER A 66 2.72 -11.41 6.10
N CYS A 67 2.32 -10.25 6.62
CA CYS A 67 3.21 -9.11 6.74
C CYS A 67 2.88 -8.34 8.02
N ARG A 68 3.91 -8.06 8.82
CA ARG A 68 3.81 -7.17 9.99
C ARG A 68 4.71 -5.96 9.75
N PRO A 69 4.16 -4.73 9.76
CA PRO A 69 4.98 -3.54 9.74
C PRO A 69 5.89 -3.53 10.96
N ASP A 70 7.15 -3.20 10.76
CA ASP A 70 8.12 -3.08 11.85
C ASP A 70 9.10 -1.95 11.56
N ASN A 71 9.56 -1.28 12.60
CA ASN A 71 10.61 -0.29 12.54
C ASN A 71 11.59 -0.59 13.67
N SER A 72 12.40 -1.62 13.47
CA SER A 72 13.44 -1.98 14.41
C SER A 72 14.63 -1.05 14.24
N GLN A 73 14.86 -0.19 15.22
CA GLN A 73 16.19 0.40 15.43
C GLN A 73 16.99 -0.64 16.19
N GLN A 74 17.81 -1.44 15.48
CA GLN A 74 18.71 -2.36 16.17
C GLN A 74 19.74 -1.52 16.93
N GLY A 75 19.54 -1.49 18.26
CA GLY A 75 20.31 -0.70 19.19
C GLY A 75 21.72 -1.26 19.34
N GLN A 76 22.60 -0.90 18.42
CA GLN A 76 24.05 -0.91 18.55
C GLN A 76 24.62 -0.15 17.35
N VAL A 77 25.67 0.63 17.59
CA VAL A 77 26.28 1.65 16.70
C VAL A 77 26.76 1.12 15.34
N SER A 78 26.54 -0.18 15.06
CA SER A 78 27.12 -0.92 13.95
C SER A 78 26.15 -1.91 13.26
N SER A 79 24.85 -1.92 13.58
CA SER A 79 23.89 -2.94 13.11
C SER A 79 22.78 -2.42 12.18
N GLY A 80 22.86 -1.15 11.78
CA GLY A 80 21.93 -0.59 10.80
C GLY A 80 20.49 -0.43 11.32
N VAL A 81 19.66 0.20 10.50
CA VAL A 81 18.23 0.39 10.78
C VAL A 81 17.44 -0.41 9.76
N GLN A 82 16.52 -1.25 10.23
CA GLN A 82 15.62 -2.03 9.38
C GLN A 82 14.18 -1.57 9.55
N SER A 83 13.48 -1.38 8.43
CA SER A 83 12.06 -1.04 8.37
C SER A 83 11.34 -1.98 7.43
N THR A 84 10.18 -2.47 7.85
CA THR A 84 9.27 -3.30 7.07
C THR A 84 7.93 -2.59 6.87
N GLN A 85 7.49 -2.53 5.62
CA GLN A 85 6.20 -1.95 5.21
C GLN A 85 5.36 -2.98 4.47
N CYS A 86 4.06 -2.90 4.70
CA CYS A 86 3.07 -3.86 4.19
C CYS A 86 1.90 -3.09 3.58
N CYS A 87 1.42 -3.52 2.42
CA CYS A 87 0.21 -3.01 1.79
C CYS A 87 -0.46 -4.10 0.95
N GLN A 88 -1.72 -3.92 0.54
CA GLN A 88 -2.58 -4.99 -0.02
C GLN A 88 -3.23 -4.62 -1.35
N GLU A 89 -2.80 -3.51 -1.98
CA GLU A 89 -3.30 -3.07 -3.28
C GLU A 89 -2.27 -3.36 -4.38
N ASP A 90 -2.74 -3.47 -5.62
CA ASP A 90 -1.85 -3.72 -6.76
C ASP A 90 -0.77 -2.64 -6.86
N LEU A 91 0.49 -3.10 -6.89
CA LEU A 91 1.70 -2.29 -7.02
C LEU A 91 1.87 -1.23 -5.93
N CYS A 92 1.17 -1.36 -4.81
CA CYS A 92 1.20 -0.39 -3.71
C CYS A 92 2.60 -0.16 -3.13
N ASN A 93 3.51 -1.12 -3.31
CA ASN A 93 4.90 -1.01 -2.90
C ASN A 93 5.80 -0.31 -3.93
N GLU A 94 5.28 0.57 -4.80
CA GLU A 94 6.05 1.31 -5.80
C GLU A 94 7.06 2.28 -5.17
N GLN A 95 6.66 2.97 -4.11
CA GLN A 95 7.47 3.98 -3.42
C GLN A 95 8.12 3.41 -2.15
N LEU A 96 9.24 4.03 -1.75
CA LEU A 96 9.78 3.87 -0.41
C LEU A 96 9.12 4.91 0.48
N HIS A 97 8.39 4.49 1.50
CA HIS A 97 7.95 5.42 2.52
C HIS A 97 9.03 5.49 3.61
N SER A 98 9.41 6.69 4.01
CA SER A 98 10.22 6.86 5.22
C SER A 98 9.27 7.01 6.40
N SER A 99 9.49 6.26 7.47
CA SER A 99 8.75 6.36 8.74
C SER A 99 9.03 7.67 9.50
N ALA A 100 9.85 8.56 8.94
CA ALA A 100 10.03 9.91 9.48
C ALA A 100 8.66 10.59 9.50
N PRO A 101 8.24 11.19 10.63
CA PRO A 101 6.94 11.86 10.71
C PRO A 101 6.89 12.95 9.63
N ALA A 102 6.13 12.70 8.57
CA ALA A 102 5.76 13.73 7.63
C ALA A 102 5.04 14.78 8.46
N ARG A 103 5.58 15.99 8.53
CA ARG A 103 4.83 17.13 9.04
C ARG A 103 3.63 17.29 8.11
N THR A 104 2.52 16.66 8.45
CA THR A 104 1.23 16.87 7.81
C THR A 104 0.87 18.32 8.06
N LEU A 105 1.20 19.18 7.11
CA LEU A 105 0.57 20.48 7.00
C LEU A 105 -0.91 20.18 6.76
N LEU A 106 -1.69 20.37 7.82
CA LEU A 106 -3.12 20.12 7.88
C LEU A 106 -3.80 20.89 6.74
N ARG A 107 -4.05 20.23 5.62
CA ARG A 107 -4.78 20.77 4.46
C ARG A 107 -6.30 20.80 4.74
N GLY A 108 -6.69 21.01 6.00
CA GLY A 108 -8.07 21.04 6.49
C GLY A 108 -8.77 22.38 6.26
N ALA A 109 -8.06 23.40 5.78
CA ALA A 109 -8.64 24.73 5.58
C ALA A 109 -9.56 24.83 4.35
N THR A 110 -9.51 23.89 3.40
CA THR A 110 -10.27 24.01 2.14
C THR A 110 -11.70 23.50 2.24
N LEU A 111 -11.99 22.48 3.07
CA LEU A 111 -13.34 21.93 3.20
C LEU A 111 -14.28 22.85 4.01
N GLY A 112 -13.76 23.51 5.06
CA GLY A 112 -14.54 24.43 5.89
C GLY A 112 -14.98 25.69 5.14
N LEU A 113 -14.16 26.18 4.21
CA LEU A 113 -14.47 27.38 3.43
C LEU A 113 -15.60 27.13 2.42
N LEU A 114 -15.65 25.94 1.81
CA LEU A 114 -16.70 25.57 0.85
C LEU A 114 -18.08 25.39 1.53
N LEU A 115 -18.11 24.83 2.74
CA LEU A 115 -19.33 24.72 3.54
C LEU A 115 -19.84 26.11 3.98
N ALA A 116 -18.96 27.02 4.36
CA ALA A 116 -19.34 28.38 4.74
C ALA A 116 -19.93 29.18 3.56
N LEU A 117 -19.33 29.13 2.36
CA LEU A 117 -19.86 29.84 1.19
C LEU A 117 -21.20 29.28 0.70
N GLY A 118 -21.43 27.96 0.82
CA GLY A 118 -22.71 27.34 0.46
C GLY A 118 -23.88 27.83 1.32
N LEU A 119 -23.66 28.06 2.61
CA LEU A 119 -24.68 28.56 3.53
C LEU A 119 -25.02 30.05 3.32
N LEU A 120 -24.06 30.89 2.87
CA LEU A 120 -24.36 32.29 2.56
C LEU A 120 -25.22 32.45 1.28
N ALA A 121 -25.13 31.51 0.33
CA ALA A 121 -25.94 31.55 -0.89
C ALA A 121 -27.42 31.18 -0.67
N SER A 122 -27.75 30.45 0.40
CA SER A 122 -29.13 30.03 0.71
C SER A 122 -29.94 31.04 1.52
N VAL A 123 -29.31 32.12 2.01
CA VAL A 123 -29.98 33.13 2.89
C VAL A 123 -30.14 34.49 2.20
N ALA A 124 -29.72 34.65 0.94
CA ALA A 124 -30.05 35.86 0.20
C ALA A 124 -31.56 35.90 -0.10
N PRO A 125 -32.34 36.82 0.52
CA PRO A 125 -33.70 37.06 0.09
C PRO A 125 -33.62 37.75 -1.27
N SER A 126 -34.38 37.26 -2.24
CA SER A 126 -34.65 37.99 -3.48
C SER A 126 -35.13 39.41 -3.14
N LEU A 127 -34.36 40.42 -3.51
CA LEU A 127 -34.81 41.80 -3.62
C LEU A 127 -34.38 42.34 -4.98
#